data_AF-W1XIH0-F1
#
_entry.id   AF-W1XIH0-F1
#
_cell.length_a   1.000
_cell.length_b   1.000
_cell.length_c   1.000
_cell.angle_alpha   90.00
_cell.angle_beta   90.00
_cell.angle_gamma   90.00
#
_symmetry.space_group_name_H-M   'P 1'
#
loop_
_entity.id
_entity.type
_entity.pdbx_description
1 polymer ?
#
loop_
_entity_poly.entity_id
_entity_poly.type
_entity_poly.pdbx_seq_one_letter_code
_entity_poly.pdbx_strand_id
1 'polypeptide(L)'
;LVICSLDFARRSKQRLEHLCEAEWDLLVVDEAHHLVWSEDAPSREYQAIEQLAEHVPGVLLLTATPEQLGMESHFARLRLLDPNRFH
;
A
#
# COMPACT_ATOMS: atom_id res chain seq x y z
N LEU A 1 -7.49 3.38 -16.46
CA LEU A 1 -8.07 3.64 -15.12
C LEU A 1 -8.76 2.38 -14.62
N VAL A 2 -8.36 1.87 -13.47
CA VAL A 2 -9.01 0.76 -12.77
C VAL A 2 -9.31 1.22 -11.35
N ILE A 3 -10.52 0.93 -10.86
CA ILE A 3 -10.93 1.19 -9.48
C ILE A 3 -11.36 -0.13 -8.88
N CYS A 4 -10.74 -0.53 -7.78
CA CYS A 4 -11.05 -1.78 -7.12
C CYS A 4 -10.78 -1.67 -5.62
N SER A 5 -11.32 -2.59 -4.83
CA SER A 5 -11.04 -2.65 -3.40
C SER A 5 -9.68 -3.28 -3.12
N LEU A 6 -9.10 -3.00 -1.94
CA LEU A 6 -7.89 -3.68 -1.45
C LEU A 6 -8.07 -5.21 -1.44
N ASP A 7 -9.27 -5.67 -1.08
CA ASP A 7 -9.66 -7.07 -1.13
C ASP A 7 -9.55 -7.67 -2.54
N PHE A 8 -9.93 -6.91 -3.57
CA PHE A 8 -9.82 -7.37 -4.95
C PHE A 8 -8.34 -7.60 -5.33
N ALA A 9 -7.46 -6.66 -4.95
CA ALA A 9 -6.03 -6.74 -5.25
C ALA A 9 -5.34 -7.90 -4.52
N ARG A 10 -5.58 -8.08 -3.22
CA ARG A 10 -4.83 -9.05 -2.39
C ARG A 10 -5.31 -10.51 -2.48
N ARG A 11 -6.58 -10.76 -2.86
CA ARG A 11 -7.19 -12.11 -2.75
C ARG A 11 -6.66 -13.13 -3.75
N SER A 12 -5.97 -12.70 -4.80
CA SER A 12 -5.44 -13.57 -5.85
C SER A 12 -4.01 -13.18 -6.19
N LYS A 13 -3.06 -14.10 -5.95
CA LYS A 13 -1.64 -13.88 -6.26
C LYS A 13 -1.42 -13.54 -7.73
N GLN A 14 -2.00 -14.33 -8.63
CA GLN A 14 -1.93 -14.10 -10.08
C GLN A 14 -2.44 -12.71 -10.47
N ARG A 15 -3.51 -12.23 -9.81
CA ARG A 15 -4.05 -10.91 -10.09
C ARG A 15 -3.12 -9.81 -9.61
N LEU A 16 -2.55 -9.94 -8.43
CA LEU A 16 -1.56 -8.99 -7.93
C LEU A 16 -0.34 -8.94 -8.86
N GLU A 17 0.14 -10.09 -9.33
CA GLU A 17 1.21 -10.18 -10.33
C GLU A 17 0.84 -9.41 -11.61
N HIS A 18 -0.34 -9.64 -12.19
CA HIS A 18 -0.80 -8.87 -13.35
C HIS A 18 -0.95 -7.36 -13.09
N LEU A 19 -1.33 -6.96 -11.86
CA LEU A 19 -1.41 -5.55 -11.49
C LEU A 19 -0.01 -4.92 -11.39
N CYS A 20 1.00 -5.65 -10.89
CA CYS A 20 2.38 -5.18 -10.82
C CYS A 20 3.08 -5.15 -12.19
N GLU A 21 2.71 -6.05 -13.11
CA GLU A 21 3.23 -6.07 -14.48
C GLU A 21 2.65 -4.97 -15.38
N ALA A 22 1.52 -4.36 -14.98
CA ALA A 22 0.90 -3.28 -15.72
C ALA A 22 1.63 -1.94 -15.47
N GLU A 23 1.70 -1.12 -16.52
CA GLU A 23 2.27 0.23 -16.44
C GLU A 23 1.25 1.21 -15.86
N TRP A 24 1.50 1.68 -14.64
CA TRP A 24 0.69 2.73 -13.99
C TRP A 24 1.54 3.97 -13.77
N ASP A 25 0.96 5.14 -14.02
CA ASP A 25 1.59 6.42 -13.65
C ASP A 25 1.34 6.78 -12.17
N LEU A 26 0.20 6.35 -11.61
CA LEU A 26 -0.27 6.76 -10.29
C LEU A 26 -1.06 5.66 -9.58
N LEU A 27 -0.70 5.39 -8.32
CA LEU A 27 -1.42 4.56 -7.36
C LEU A 27 -2.07 5.46 -6.30
N VAL A 28 -3.39 5.38 -6.17
CA VAL A 28 -4.14 6.07 -5.10
C VAL A 28 -4.71 5.02 -4.15
N VAL A 29 -4.35 5.12 -2.87
CA VAL A 29 -4.91 4.27 -1.81
C VAL A 29 -5.75 5.12 -0.87
N ASP A 30 -7.05 4.92 -0.94
CA ASP A 30 -8.00 5.54 -0.01
C ASP A 30 -8.09 4.74 1.29
N GLU A 31 -8.44 5.44 2.36
CA GLU A 31 -8.47 4.92 3.74
C GLU A 31 -7.22 4.11 4.10
N ALA A 32 -6.05 4.68 3.80
CA ALA A 32 -4.76 4.03 3.99
C ALA A 32 -4.50 3.60 5.46
N HIS A 33 -5.29 4.09 6.41
CA HIS A 33 -5.30 3.58 7.78
C HIS A 33 -5.59 2.06 7.86
N HIS A 34 -6.24 1.44 6.86
CA HIS A 34 -6.38 -0.03 6.80
C HIS A 34 -5.07 -0.79 6.52
N LEU A 35 -4.01 -0.12 6.10
CA LEU A 35 -2.68 -0.72 5.90
C LEU A 35 -1.96 -0.87 7.26
N VAL A 36 -2.39 -1.88 8.02
CA VAL A 36 -1.82 -2.21 9.32
C VAL A 36 -0.47 -2.90 9.13
N TRP A 37 0.50 -2.48 9.93
CA TRP A 37 1.85 -3.05 9.91
C TRP A 37 2.35 -3.25 11.33
N SER A 38 3.06 -4.37 11.52
CA SER A 38 3.93 -4.65 12.65
C SER A 38 5.13 -5.43 12.11
N GLU A 39 6.26 -5.39 12.80
CA GLU A 39 7.51 -6.01 12.34
C GLU A 39 7.34 -7.51 12.05
N ASP A 40 6.66 -8.24 12.95
CA ASP A 40 6.46 -9.68 12.84
C ASP A 40 5.28 -10.08 11.93
N ALA A 41 4.33 -9.17 11.72
CA ALA A 41 3.05 -9.47 11.07
C ALA A 41 2.49 -8.28 10.29
N PRO A 42 3.07 -7.91 9.14
CA PRO A 42 2.46 -6.97 8.21
C PRO A 42 1.14 -7.52 7.66
N SER A 43 0.14 -6.66 7.45
CA SER A 43 -1.12 -7.08 6.86
C SER A 43 -0.96 -7.44 5.37
N ARG A 44 -1.85 -8.28 4.85
CA ARG A 44 -1.83 -8.63 3.42
C ARG A 44 -2.16 -7.45 2.53
N GLU A 45 -2.99 -6.54 3.02
CA GLU A 45 -3.34 -5.28 2.38
C GLU A 45 -2.09 -4.41 2.25
N TYR A 46 -1.32 -4.27 3.32
CA TYR A 46 -0.05 -3.54 3.32
C TYR A 46 0.93 -4.16 2.31
N GLN A 47 1.15 -5.49 2.37
CA GLN A 47 2.07 -6.19 1.48
C GLN A 47 1.69 -6.08 -0.01
N ALA A 48 0.39 -6.07 -0.33
CA ALA A 48 -0.08 -5.91 -1.70
C ALA A 48 0.17 -4.49 -2.22
N ILE A 49 -0.08 -3.47 -1.39
CA ILE A 49 0.20 -2.07 -1.74
C ILE A 49 1.71 -1.81 -1.83
N GLU A 50 2.52 -2.40 -0.95
CA GLU A 50 3.98 -2.30 -1.01
C GLU A 50 4.53 -2.81 -2.34
N GLN A 51 4.11 -4.00 -2.77
CA GLN A 51 4.50 -4.55 -4.08
C GLN A 51 4.09 -3.67 -5.26
N LEU A 52 2.90 -3.05 -5.21
CA LEU A 52 2.47 -2.13 -6.26
C LEU A 52 3.29 -0.82 -6.22
N ALA A 53 3.50 -0.25 -5.04
CA ALA A 53 4.24 1.00 -4.88
C ALA A 53 5.68 0.91 -5.37
N GLU A 54 6.31 -0.27 -5.32
CA GLU A 54 7.64 -0.52 -5.91
C GLU A 54 7.69 -0.33 -7.43
N HIS A 55 6.56 -0.50 -8.13
CA HIS A 55 6.48 -0.48 -9.59
C HIS A 55 5.77 0.77 -10.15
N VAL A 56 5.13 1.58 -9.29
CA VAL A 56 4.33 2.74 -9.70
C VAL A 56 5.04 4.05 -9.32
N PRO A 57 5.35 4.95 -10.28
CA PRO A 57 6.12 6.17 -10.01
C PRO A 57 5.45 7.15 -9.03
N GLY A 58 4.14 7.28 -9.10
CA GLY A 58 3.36 8.15 -8.21
C GLY A 58 2.57 7.34 -7.20
N VAL A 59 2.75 7.62 -5.90
CA VAL A 59 1.94 7.03 -4.82
C VAL A 59 1.26 8.15 -4.03
N LEU A 60 -0.06 8.03 -3.85
CA LEU A 60 -0.86 8.94 -3.05
C LEU A 60 -1.67 8.14 -2.03
N LEU A 61 -1.40 8.38 -0.74
CA LEU A 61 -2.17 7.80 0.37
C LEU A 61 -3.15 8.85 0.91
N LEU A 62 -4.43 8.49 0.96
CA LEU A 62 -5.48 9.31 1.56
C LEU A 62 -5.96 8.64 2.86
N THR A 63 -6.01 9.39 3.94
CA THR A 63 -6.53 8.89 5.22
C THR A 63 -7.00 10.01 6.13
N ALA A 64 -8.12 9.79 6.83
CA ALA A 64 -8.63 10.72 7.83
C ALA A 64 -8.02 10.49 9.23
N THR A 65 -7.43 9.31 9.50
CA THR A 65 -7.03 8.87 10.86
C THR A 65 -5.60 8.30 10.91
N PRO A 66 -4.56 9.08 10.52
CA PRO A 66 -3.20 8.57 10.31
C PRO A 66 -2.48 8.06 11.57
N GLU A 67 -2.86 8.52 12.77
CA GLU A 67 -2.10 8.31 14.02
C GLU A 67 -2.75 7.31 14.99
N GLN A 68 -4.05 7.02 14.87
CA GLN A 68 -4.81 6.20 15.84
C GLN A 68 -4.42 4.71 15.84
N LEU A 69 -3.57 4.27 14.92
CA LEU A 69 -3.20 2.86 14.72
C LEU A 69 -1.78 2.51 15.19
N GLY A 70 -1.12 3.43 15.90
CA GLY A 70 0.24 3.26 16.40
C GLY A 70 1.32 3.82 15.48
N MET A 71 2.45 4.20 16.07
CA MET A 71 3.56 4.86 15.37
C MET A 71 4.19 3.97 14.28
N GLU A 72 4.30 2.66 14.52
CA GLU A 72 4.90 1.72 13.56
C GLU A 72 4.11 1.66 12.25
N SER A 73 2.78 1.51 12.33
CA SER A 73 1.91 1.50 11.13
C SER A 73 1.93 2.86 10.42
N HIS A 74 2.10 3.97 11.15
CA HIS A 74 2.27 5.28 10.54
C HIS A 74 3.58 5.36 9.74
N PHE A 75 4.71 4.95 10.31
CA PHE A 75 6.00 4.94 9.60
C PHE A 75 6.03 3.98 8.42
N ALA A 76 5.42 2.80 8.57
CA ALA A 76 5.30 1.85 7.47
C ALA A 76 4.55 2.47 6.27
N ARG A 77 3.48 3.25 6.51
CA ARG A 77 2.81 3.99 5.43
C ARG A 77 3.70 5.06 4.79
N LEU A 78 4.54 5.74 5.57
CA LEU A 78 5.49 6.71 5.02
C LEU A 78 6.58 6.03 4.18
N ARG A 79 6.97 4.80 4.54
CA ARG A 79 7.89 3.97 3.75
C ARG A 79 7.34 3.64 2.36
N LEU A 80 6.03 3.46 2.23
CA LEU A 80 5.38 3.28 0.92
C LEU A 80 5.49 4.52 0.01
N LEU A 81 5.66 5.71 0.59
CA LEU A 81 5.80 6.97 -0.16
C LEU A 81 7.25 7.29 -0.51
N ASP A 82 8.17 7.00 0.42
CA ASP A 82 9.60 7.25 0.23
C ASP A 82 10.43 6.25 1.05
N PRO A 83 10.76 5.07 0.48
CA PRO A 83 11.49 4.03 1.19
C PRO A 83 12.95 4.41 1.51
N ASN A 84 13.49 5.46 0.86
CA ASN A 84 14.85 5.94 1.15
C ASN A 84 14.90 6.83 2.40
N ARG A 85 13.76 7.40 2.78
CA ARG A 85 13.66 8.34 3.91
C ARG A 85 13.14 7.68 5.19
N PHE A 86 12.37 6.60 5.07
CA PHE A 86 11.76 5.90 6.19
C PHE A 86 12.15 4.41 6.13
N HIS A 87 12.70 3.87 7.23
CA HIS A 87 13.16 2.49 7.34
C HIS A 87 12.31 1.70 8.33
#